data_AF-B1YMI3-F1
#
_entry.id   AF-B1YMI3-F1
#
_cell.length_a   1.000
_cell.length_b   1.000
_cell.length_c   1.000
_cell.angle_alpha   90.00
_cell.angle_beta   90.00
_cell.angle_gamma   90.00
#
_symmetry.space_group_name_H-M   'P 1'
#
loop_
_entity.id
_entity.type
_entity.pdbx_description
1 polymer ?
#
loop_
_entity_poly.entity_id
_entity_poly.type
_entity_poly.pdbx_seq_one_letter_code
_entity_poly.pdbx_strand_id
1 'polypeptide(L)' 'MFNKEYTVQYHVLEQEEVVDTDRLIIKAGDHTAARKKADTMLRKQFGRTQYKIEWVQRF' A
#
# COMPACT_ATOMS: atom_id res chain seq x y z
N MET A 1 19.51 -10.69 5.47
CA MET A 1 18.56 -10.22 4.42
C MET A 1 18.36 -8.73 4.64
N PHE A 2 18.89 -7.87 3.78
CA PHE A 2 18.78 -6.41 3.95
C PHE A 2 17.35 -5.98 3.61
N ASN A 3 16.56 -5.61 4.62
CA ASN A 3 15.25 -5.00 4.39
C ASN A 3 15.47 -3.59 3.83
N LYS A 4 14.93 -3.32 2.64
CA LYS A 4 14.88 -2.00 2.01
C LYS A 4 13.58 -1.32 2.39
N GLU A 5 13.59 0.00 2.39
CA GLU A 5 12.39 0.81 2.58
C GLU A 5 11.72 1.08 1.22
N TYR A 6 10.40 0.96 1.22
CA TYR A 6 9.55 1.20 0.06
C TYR A 6 8.44 2.16 0.48
N THR A 7 8.20 3.16 -0.35
CA THR A 7 6.99 3.99 -0.25
C THR A 7 5.90 3.36 -1.11
N VAL A 8 4.71 3.20 -0.54
CA VAL A 8 3.53 2.70 -1.23
C VAL A 8 2.46 3.78 -1.16
N GLN A 9 2.07 4.32 -2.31
CA GLN A 9 0.92 5.23 -2.37
C GLN A 9 -0.35 4.45 -2.65
N TYR A 10 -1.42 4.82 -1.95
CA TYR A 10 -2.73 4.23 -2.13
C TYR A 10 -3.83 5.28 -2.04
N HIS A 11 -4.97 4.95 -2.64
CA HIS A 11 -6.21 5.68 -2.52
C HIS A 11 -7.18 4.94 -1.60
N VAL A 12 -7.96 5.67 -0.82
CA VAL A 12 -9.14 5.15 -0.12
C VAL A 12 -10.36 5.41 -1.01
N LEU A 13 -11.24 4.42 -1.11
CA LEU A 13 -12.39 4.44 -2.01
C LEU A 13 -13.70 4.39 -1.23
N GLU A 14 -14.66 5.25 -1.59
CA GLU A 14 -16.06 5.14 -1.20
C GLU A 14 -16.94 5.18 -2.44
N GLN A 15 -17.82 4.17 -2.62
CA GLN A 15 -18.73 4.08 -3.77
C GLN A 15 -18.06 4.36 -5.13
N GLU A 16 -16.82 3.89 -5.29
CA GLU A 16 -15.97 4.05 -6.50
C GLU A 16 -15.26 5.41 -6.65
N GLU A 17 -15.46 6.35 -5.72
CA GLU A 17 -14.72 7.63 -5.70
C GLU A 17 -13.51 7.58 -4.77
N VAL A 18 -12.43 8.25 -5.17
CA VAL A 18 -11.26 8.45 -4.33
C VAL A 18 -11.58 9.55 -3.31
N VAL A 19 -11.74 9.16 -2.06
CA VAL A 19 -12.00 10.09 -0.94
C VAL A 19 -10.72 10.54 -0.23
N ASP A 20 -9.66 9.74 -0.33
CA ASP A 20 -8.37 10.07 0.30
C ASP A 20 -7.18 9.45 -0.47
N THR A 21 -6.00 10.05 -0.30
CA THR A 21 -4.73 9.56 -0.85
C THR A 21 -3.64 9.65 0.19
N ASP A 22 -3.01 8.52 0.50
CA ASP A 22 -1.98 8.46 1.54
C ASP A 22 -0.83 7.53 1.14
N ARG A 23 0.22 7.49 1.98
CA ARG A 23 1.47 6.78 1.75
C ARG A 23 1.86 5.93 2.94
N LEU A 24 2.26 4.68 2.67
CA LEU A 24 2.85 3.79 3.64
C LEU A 24 4.35 3.62 3.40
N ILE A 25 5.13 3.59 4.48
CA ILE A 25 6.52 3.17 4.45
C ILE A 25 6.61 1.71 4.88
N ILE A 26 7.09 0.84 3.99
CA ILE A 26 7.16 -0.60 4.19
C ILE A 26 8.62 -1.07 4.10
N LYS A 27 9.06 -1.85 5.10
CA LYS A 27 10.33 -2.59 5.06
C LYS A 27 10.13 -3.96 4.43
N ALA A 28 10.81 -4.23 3.30
CA ALA A 28 10.72 -5.50 2.58
C ALA A 28 12.01 -5.88 1.85
N GLY A 29 12.14 -7.14 1.45
CA GLY A 29 13.29 -7.62 0.68
C GLY A 29 13.27 -7.17 -0.79
N ASP A 30 12.06 -7.04 -1.35
CA ASP A 30 11.82 -6.64 -2.73
C ASP A 30 10.47 -5.89 -2.87
N HIS A 31 10.20 -5.42 -4.08
CA HIS A 31 9.02 -4.63 -4.45
C HIS A 31 7.70 -5.41 -4.30
N THR A 32 7.71 -6.69 -4.68
CA THR A 32 6.54 -7.58 -4.58
C THR A 32 6.16 -7.83 -3.13
N ALA A 33 7.14 -8.09 -2.27
CA ALA A 33 6.97 -8.26 -0.85
C ALA A 33 6.48 -6.96 -0.18
N ALA A 34 6.97 -5.79 -0.62
CA ALA A 34 6.47 -4.51 -0.16
C ALA A 34 5.00 -4.31 -0.52
N ARG A 35 4.62 -4.57 -1.78
CA ARG A 35 3.22 -4.49 -2.23
C ARG A 35 2.32 -5.42 -1.44
N LYS A 36 2.72 -6.68 -1.25
CA LYS A 36 1.93 -7.68 -0.52
C LYS A 36 1.73 -7.31 0.96
N LYS A 37 2.77 -6.75 1.60
CA LYS A 37 2.66 -6.25 2.99
C LYS A 37 1.71 -5.07 3.07
N ALA A 38 1.84 -4.08 2.18
CA ALA A 38 0.93 -2.95 2.12
C ALA A 38 -0.52 -3.41 1.89
N ASP A 39 -0.75 -4.30 0.92
CA ASP A 39 -2.07 -4.87 0.65
C ASP A 39 -2.68 -5.54 1.90
N THR A 40 -1.88 -6.33 2.62
CA THR A 40 -2.32 -6.98 3.86
C THR A 40 -2.71 -5.96 4.94
N MET A 41 -1.99 -4.85 5.06
CA MET A 41 -2.28 -3.80 6.04
C MET A 41 -3.54 -3.01 5.66
N LEU A 42 -3.60 -2.52 4.43
CA LEU A 42 -4.73 -1.75 3.91
C LEU A 42 -6.02 -2.54 3.96
N ARG A 43 -5.97 -3.85 3.64
CA ARG A 43 -7.11 -4.74 3.75
C ARG A 43 -7.64 -4.91 5.16
N LYS A 44 -6.77 -4.86 6.18
CA LYS A 44 -7.19 -4.90 7.59
C LYS A 44 -7.81 -3.59 8.04
N GLN A 45 -7.34 -2.46 7.50
CA GLN A 45 -7.80 -1.13 7.88
C GLN A 45 -9.12 -0.73 7.21
N PHE A 46 -9.25 -0.99 5.91
CA PHE A 46 -10.37 -0.51 5.09
C PHE A 46 -11.24 -1.66 4.53
N GLY A 47 -10.90 -2.92 4.78
CA GLY A 47 -11.55 -4.04 4.09
C GLY A 47 -11.07 -4.19 2.64
N ARG A 48 -11.67 -5.11 1.88
CA ARG A 48 -11.08 -5.59 0.60
C ARG A 48 -11.30 -4.65 -0.60
N THR A 49 -12.29 -3.77 -0.55
CA THR A 49 -12.77 -3.00 -1.71
C THR A 49 -12.65 -1.49 -1.54
N GLN A 50 -12.26 -1.01 -0.36
CA GLN A 50 -12.23 0.43 -0.04
C GLN A 50 -10.82 1.03 -0.18
N TYR A 51 -9.90 0.38 -0.90
CA TYR A 51 -8.60 0.97 -1.22
C TYR A 51 -8.04 0.48 -2.55
N LYS A 52 -7.11 1.24 -3.11
CA LYS A 52 -6.35 0.88 -4.31
C LYS A 52 -4.89 1.31 -4.18
N ILE A 53 -3.96 0.37 -4.34
CA ILE A 53 -2.52 0.68 -4.39
C ILE A 53 -2.16 1.16 -5.81
N GLU A 54 -1.80 2.43 -5.93
CA GLU A 54 -1.39 3.04 -7.21
C GLU A 54 0.02 2.63 -7.60
N TRP A 55 0.98 2.88 -6.72
CA TRP A 55 2.38 2.60 -7.01
C TRP A 55 3.16 2.23 -5.76
N VAL A 56 4.30 1.58 -6.01
CA VAL A 56 5.29 1.21 -5.00
C VAL A 56 6.63 1.67 -5.54
N GLN A 57 7.40 2.40 -4.73
CA GLN A 57 8.70 2.93 -5.10
C GLN A 57 9.71 2.59 -4.01
N ARG A 58 10.92 2.19 -4.41
CA ARG A 58 12.03 2.01 -3.47
C ARG A 58 12.57 3.38 -3.08
N PHE A 59 12.79 3.60 -1.78
CA PHE A 59 13.48 4.77 -1.27
C PHE A 59 14.96 4.75 -1.64
#